data_AF-A0A839VRN0-F1
#
_entry.id   AF-A0A839VRN0-F1
#
_cell.length_a   1.000
_cell.length_b   1.000
_cell.length_c   1.000
_cell.angle_alpha   90.00
_cell.angle_beta   90.00
_cell.angle_gamma   90.00
#
_symmetry.space_group_name_H-M   'P 1'
#
loop_
_entity.id
_entity.type
_entity.pdbx_description
1 polymer ?
#
loop_
_entity_poly.entity_id
_entity_poly.type
_entity_poly.pdbx_seq_one_letter_code
_entity_poly.pdbx_strand_id
1 'polypeptide(L)'
;MKRWISLLILLWPLTLQANDTAFKRTKKHEANMGPGCNVSLKIPVTGKITIRFSKHDGKGGGKLTVENPLNLKTKEYIAPFYFGFTCYSVDDGEINLDPVRFDTARNEWVRDIDKRIAATGTQWSEESMMNLRRDFARAIKLYPLNNINARGYAYTEDDLNGDEEGRQRTLYYCLIRNAKTLCGRGKMGYLEEGKKGDLTPYVLEMLRSIEFLEDADPIPSAPIYSDE
;
A
#
# COMPACT_ATOMS: atom_id res chain seq x y z
N MET A 1 -35.03 26.38 -55.85
CA MET A 1 -34.85 25.93 -54.45
C MET A 1 -33.38 26.08 -54.08
N LYS A 2 -33.01 27.15 -53.34
CA LYS A 2 -31.63 27.43 -52.88
C LYS A 2 -31.45 26.83 -51.49
N ARG A 3 -30.59 25.82 -51.34
CA ARG A 3 -30.22 25.25 -50.03
C ARG A 3 -29.01 26.00 -49.48
N TRP A 4 -29.18 26.64 -48.34
CA TRP A 4 -28.10 27.22 -47.54
C TRP A 4 -27.55 26.15 -46.59
N ILE A 5 -26.23 25.97 -46.56
CA ILE A 5 -25.53 25.09 -45.62
C ILE A 5 -24.94 25.99 -44.53
N SER A 6 -25.54 25.98 -43.34
CA SER A 6 -25.00 26.65 -42.17
C SER A 6 -23.89 25.77 -41.55
N LEU A 7 -22.66 26.27 -41.57
CA LEU A 7 -21.52 25.65 -40.91
C LEU A 7 -21.57 25.97 -39.41
N LEU A 8 -21.92 24.99 -38.58
CA LEU A 8 -21.83 25.08 -37.13
C LEU A 8 -20.40 24.76 -36.69
N ILE A 9 -19.64 25.80 -36.36
CA ILE A 9 -18.31 25.68 -35.74
C ILE A 9 -18.53 25.26 -34.27
N LEU A 10 -18.31 23.97 -33.99
CA LEU A 10 -18.24 23.45 -32.63
C LEU A 10 -16.92 23.92 -32.00
N LEU A 11 -16.97 25.02 -31.25
CA LEU A 11 -15.93 25.41 -30.31
C LEU A 11 -15.89 24.36 -29.19
N TRP A 12 -14.94 23.45 -29.25
CA TRP A 12 -14.63 22.56 -28.13
C TRP A 12 -14.03 23.41 -27.00
N PRO A 13 -14.61 23.40 -25.79
CA PRO A 13 -13.97 24.08 -24.67
C PRO A 13 -12.64 23.39 -24.38
N LEU A 14 -11.57 24.18 -24.35
CA LEU A 14 -10.28 23.78 -23.79
C LEU A 14 -10.53 23.23 -22.38
N THR A 15 -10.44 21.91 -22.23
CA THR A 15 -10.35 21.29 -20.92
C THR A 15 -9.04 21.74 -20.28
N LEU A 16 -9.14 22.55 -19.23
CA LEU A 16 -8.02 22.92 -18.38
C LEU A 16 -7.39 21.63 -17.83
N GLN A 17 -6.19 21.29 -18.32
CA GLN A 17 -5.55 20.03 -18.00
C GLN A 17 -4.78 20.15 -16.67
N ALA A 18 -5.16 19.25 -15.75
CA ALA A 18 -4.37 18.69 -14.65
C ALA A 18 -3.91 19.61 -13.51
N ASN A 19 -4.60 19.48 -12.38
CA ASN A 19 -3.92 19.50 -11.08
C ASN A 19 -2.86 18.39 -11.08
N ASP A 20 -1.60 18.79 -11.03
CA ASP A 20 -0.46 17.89 -10.86
C ASP A 20 -0.40 17.51 -9.37
N THR A 21 -0.98 16.35 -9.02
CA THR A 21 -0.98 15.86 -7.64
C THR A 21 0.45 15.48 -7.23
N ALA A 22 0.81 15.63 -5.96
CA ALA A 22 2.17 15.35 -5.48
C ALA A 22 2.65 13.92 -5.79
N PHE A 23 1.71 12.98 -5.92
CA PHE A 23 1.97 11.61 -6.32
C PHE A 23 2.36 11.43 -7.80
N LYS A 24 2.03 12.36 -8.71
CA LYS A 24 2.40 12.24 -10.13
C LYS A 24 3.88 12.43 -10.38
N ARG A 25 4.53 13.29 -9.59
CA ARG A 25 5.99 13.50 -9.66
C ARG A 25 6.67 12.63 -8.64
N THR A 26 7.41 11.63 -9.12
CA THR A 26 8.10 10.66 -8.28
C THR A 26 9.62 10.76 -8.39
N LYS A 27 10.31 10.31 -7.35
CA LYS A 27 11.75 10.09 -7.31
C LYS A 27 12.02 8.65 -6.90
N LYS A 28 13.13 8.08 -7.39
CA LYS A 28 13.63 6.79 -6.91
C LYS A 28 14.25 7.01 -5.51
N HIS A 29 13.97 6.11 -4.58
CA HIS A 29 14.58 6.07 -3.25
C HIS A 29 15.08 4.66 -2.98
N GLU A 30 16.16 4.53 -2.22
CA GLU A 30 16.69 3.25 -1.76
C GLU A 30 16.55 3.20 -0.25
N ALA A 31 16.07 2.06 0.25
CA ALA A 31 15.76 1.82 1.65
C ALA A 31 16.38 0.48 2.06
N ASN A 32 17.47 0.55 2.83
CA ASN A 32 18.12 -0.65 3.37
C ASN A 32 17.58 -0.94 4.78
N MET A 33 16.70 -1.93 4.87
CA MET A 33 16.08 -2.39 6.11
C MET A 33 16.83 -3.60 6.72
N GLY A 34 18.06 -3.86 6.30
CA GLY A 34 18.86 -5.02 6.73
C GLY A 34 18.97 -6.12 5.66
N PRO A 35 19.57 -7.28 6.01
CA PRO A 35 19.86 -8.35 5.07
C PRO A 35 18.61 -8.91 4.37
N GLY A 36 18.67 -9.00 3.05
CA GLY A 36 17.61 -9.38 2.12
C GLY A 36 16.47 -8.37 2.00
N CYS A 37 16.65 -7.18 2.57
CA CYS A 37 15.64 -6.12 2.70
C CYS A 37 16.15 -4.77 2.20
N ASN A 38 17.15 -4.77 1.32
CA ASN A 38 17.52 -3.61 0.54
C ASN A 38 16.54 -3.46 -0.62
N VAL A 39 15.81 -2.35 -0.71
CA VAL A 39 14.82 -2.14 -1.76
C VAL A 39 14.95 -0.77 -2.40
N SER A 40 14.61 -0.69 -3.68
CA SER A 40 14.31 0.57 -4.33
C SER A 40 12.83 0.71 -4.61
N LEU A 41 12.32 1.94 -4.54
CA LEU A 41 10.93 2.27 -4.84
C LEU A 41 10.79 3.70 -5.35
N LYS A 42 9.73 3.95 -6.12
CA LYS A 42 9.32 5.29 -6.53
C LYS A 42 8.40 5.89 -5.48
N ILE A 43 8.80 7.02 -4.91
CA ILE A 43 7.97 7.78 -3.96
C ILE A 43 7.67 9.18 -4.50
N PRO A 44 6.62 9.85 -4.02
CA PRO A 44 6.40 11.27 -4.30
C PRO A 44 7.66 12.10 -4.01
N VAL A 45 7.90 13.15 -4.80
CA VAL A 45 9.05 14.05 -4.57
C VAL A 45 9.05 14.68 -3.18
N THR A 46 7.86 14.95 -2.62
CA THR A 46 7.63 15.46 -1.26
C THR A 46 7.72 14.37 -0.18
N GLY A 47 7.74 13.10 -0.60
CA GLY A 47 7.82 11.95 0.29
C GLY A 47 9.17 11.88 1.02
N LYS A 48 9.08 11.52 2.30
CA LYS A 48 10.22 11.25 3.19
C LYS A 48 10.12 9.84 3.72
N ILE A 49 11.19 9.06 3.59
CA ILE A 49 11.29 7.73 4.19
C ILE A 49 12.19 7.81 5.41
N THR A 50 11.77 7.17 6.48
CA THR A 50 12.58 6.91 7.69
C THR A 50 12.74 5.41 7.83
N ILE A 51 13.98 4.94 8.00
CA ILE A 51 14.30 3.52 8.14
C ILE A 51 14.85 3.24 9.54
N ARG A 52 14.51 2.07 10.07
CA ARG A 52 15.05 1.51 11.30
C ARG A 52 15.45 0.07 11.03
N PHE A 53 16.56 -0.36 11.60
CA PHE A 53 16.98 -1.75 11.57
C PHE A 53 17.46 -2.14 12.96
N SER A 54 16.98 -3.27 13.46
CA SER A 54 17.42 -3.85 14.73
C SER A 54 18.26 -5.09 14.45
N LYS A 55 19.53 -5.04 14.87
CA LYS A 55 20.45 -6.18 14.76
C LYS A 55 20.08 -7.34 15.67
N HIS A 56 19.30 -7.10 16.73
CA HIS A 56 19.02 -8.10 17.77
C HIS A 56 17.98 -9.14 17.32
N ASP A 57 16.93 -8.71 16.64
CA ASP A 57 15.84 -9.55 16.15
C ASP A 57 15.88 -9.72 14.61
N GLY A 58 16.85 -9.10 13.94
CA GLY A 58 16.98 -9.13 12.49
C GLY A 58 15.84 -8.43 11.76
N LYS A 59 15.00 -7.67 12.47
CA LYS A 59 13.84 -6.99 11.90
C LYS A 59 14.22 -5.60 11.39
N GLY A 60 13.82 -5.37 10.15
CA GLY A 60 13.90 -4.09 9.48
C GLY A 60 12.55 -3.41 9.45
N GLY A 61 12.53 -2.09 9.40
CA GLY A 61 11.29 -1.38 9.19
C GLY A 61 11.49 0.05 8.74
N GLY A 62 10.39 0.67 8.37
CA GLY A 62 10.41 2.04 7.93
C GLY A 62 9.03 2.64 7.85
N LYS A 63 9.02 3.93 7.56
CA LYS A 63 7.80 4.70 7.36
C LYS A 63 8.01 5.74 6.27
N LEU A 64 7.12 5.75 5.29
CA LEU A 64 6.97 6.82 4.33
C LEU A 64 5.98 7.83 4.93
N THR A 65 6.35 9.10 4.85
CA THR A 65 5.49 10.23 5.17
C THR A 65 5.35 11.09 3.91
N VAL A 66 4.13 11.42 3.51
CA VAL A 66 3.84 12.37 2.43
C VAL A 66 2.96 13.47 2.98
N GLU A 67 3.48 14.70 2.97
CA GLU A 67 2.69 15.88 3.30
C GLU A 67 1.72 16.15 2.15
N ASN A 68 0.43 16.23 2.47
CA ASN A 68 -0.66 16.55 1.54
C ASN A 68 -0.54 15.87 0.15
N PRO A 69 -0.53 14.52 0.08
CA PRO A 69 -0.47 13.73 -1.14
C PRO A 69 -1.40 14.15 -2.29
N LEU A 70 -2.58 14.66 -1.97
CA LEU A 70 -3.60 15.04 -2.97
C LEU A 70 -3.63 16.55 -3.24
N ASN A 71 -2.71 17.31 -2.62
CA ASN A 71 -2.67 18.77 -2.69
C ASN A 71 -4.04 19.39 -2.40
N LEU A 72 -4.73 18.86 -1.40
CA LEU A 72 -6.05 19.35 -0.97
C LEU A 72 -5.86 20.73 -0.35
N LYS A 73 -6.56 21.72 -0.90
CA LYS A 73 -6.53 23.11 -0.44
C LYS A 73 -7.51 23.40 0.70
N THR A 74 -8.19 22.37 1.21
CA THR A 74 -9.19 22.52 2.26
C THR A 74 -8.52 22.74 3.60
N LYS A 75 -9.10 23.61 4.45
CA LYS A 75 -8.59 23.92 5.80
C LYS A 75 -8.67 22.73 6.77
N GLU A 76 -9.39 21.68 6.39
CA GLU A 76 -9.63 20.45 7.17
C GLU A 76 -8.65 19.33 6.82
N TYR A 77 -7.66 19.57 5.96
CA TYR A 77 -6.65 18.56 5.63
C TYR A 77 -5.72 18.31 6.83
N ILE A 78 -6.11 17.38 7.69
CA ILE A 78 -5.36 17.01 8.88
C ILE A 78 -4.65 15.68 8.64
N ALA A 79 -3.36 15.74 8.93
CA ALA A 79 -2.37 14.67 9.00
C ALA A 79 -1.68 14.31 7.68
N PRO A 80 -0.33 14.23 7.68
CA PRO A 80 0.39 13.65 6.57
C PRO A 80 0.01 12.17 6.41
N PHE A 81 0.07 11.71 5.18
CA PHE A 81 -0.11 10.30 4.87
C PHE A 81 1.08 9.50 5.39
N TYR A 82 0.80 8.46 6.17
CA TYR A 82 1.80 7.52 6.67
C TYR A 82 1.60 6.14 6.06
N PHE A 83 2.70 5.54 5.63
CA PHE A 83 2.72 4.18 5.11
C PHE A 83 3.89 3.39 5.69
N GLY A 84 3.58 2.29 6.36
CA GLY A 84 4.57 1.47 7.05
C GLY A 84 5.26 0.44 6.15
N PHE A 85 6.48 0.10 6.54
CA PHE A 85 7.28 -0.99 5.99
C PHE A 85 7.84 -1.80 7.15
N THR A 86 7.75 -3.12 7.09
CA THR A 86 8.40 -4.04 8.01
C THR A 86 8.98 -5.16 7.18
N CYS A 87 10.25 -5.47 7.41
CA CYS A 87 10.94 -6.57 6.75
C CYS A 87 11.33 -7.64 7.76
N TYR A 88 10.95 -8.87 7.46
CA TYR A 88 11.12 -10.02 8.35
C TYR A 88 11.26 -11.32 7.53
N SER A 89 11.48 -12.45 8.20
CA SER A 89 11.59 -13.76 7.55
C SER A 89 10.21 -14.28 7.15
N VAL A 90 10.08 -14.95 6.00
CA VAL A 90 8.82 -15.61 5.63
C VAL A 90 8.35 -16.62 6.70
N ASP A 91 9.29 -17.18 7.46
CA ASP A 91 9.04 -18.16 8.52
C ASP A 91 8.51 -17.54 9.83
N ASP A 92 8.53 -16.21 9.97
CA ASP A 92 8.07 -15.52 11.19
C ASP A 92 6.53 -15.54 11.34
N GLY A 93 5.81 -16.07 10.34
CA GLY A 93 4.38 -16.38 10.43
C GLY A 93 3.43 -15.19 10.42
N GLU A 94 3.92 -13.94 10.36
CA GLU A 94 3.10 -12.72 10.38
C GLU A 94 2.14 -12.60 9.16
N ILE A 95 2.44 -13.27 8.04
CA ILE A 95 1.56 -13.38 6.84
C ILE A 95 0.30 -14.22 7.12
N ASN A 96 0.30 -15.05 8.16
CA ASN A 96 -0.77 -16.04 8.40
C ASN A 96 -2.08 -15.43 8.90
N LEU A 97 -2.18 -14.12 9.11
CA LEU A 97 -3.43 -13.48 9.55
C LEU A 97 -4.18 -12.75 8.43
N ASP A 98 -3.55 -12.55 7.27
CA ASP A 98 -4.17 -11.80 6.19
C ASP A 98 -5.31 -12.59 5.51
N PRO A 99 -6.38 -11.92 5.03
CA PRO A 99 -7.54 -12.49 4.35
C PRO A 99 -7.21 -12.90 2.90
N VAL A 100 -6.02 -13.47 2.72
CA VAL A 100 -5.42 -13.82 1.43
C VAL A 100 -4.73 -15.16 1.57
N ARG A 101 -4.85 -15.99 0.54
CA ARG A 101 -4.04 -17.21 0.36
C ARG A 101 -3.45 -17.25 -1.04
N PHE A 102 -2.34 -17.96 -1.19
CA PHE A 102 -1.79 -18.27 -2.51
C PHE A 102 -2.47 -19.52 -3.07
N ASP A 103 -3.06 -19.42 -4.24
CA ASP A 103 -3.60 -20.55 -4.99
C ASP A 103 -2.51 -21.13 -5.89
N THR A 104 -1.94 -22.27 -5.51
CA THR A 104 -0.82 -22.90 -6.23
C THR A 104 -1.24 -23.47 -7.58
N ALA A 105 -2.49 -23.91 -7.73
CA ALA A 105 -2.98 -24.45 -9.00
C ALA A 105 -3.16 -23.33 -10.04
N ARG A 106 -3.58 -22.14 -9.58
CA ARG A 106 -3.80 -20.96 -10.44
C ARG A 106 -2.60 -20.01 -10.48
N ASN A 107 -1.59 -20.26 -9.64
CA ASN A 107 -0.40 -19.42 -9.45
C ASN A 107 -0.77 -17.95 -9.17
N GLU A 108 -1.80 -17.72 -8.35
CA GLU A 108 -2.33 -16.38 -8.07
C GLU A 108 -2.69 -16.20 -6.60
N TRP A 109 -2.69 -14.96 -6.12
CA TRP A 109 -3.24 -14.62 -4.81
C TRP A 109 -4.77 -14.52 -4.91
N VAL A 110 -5.47 -15.17 -3.98
CA VAL A 110 -6.94 -15.15 -3.91
C VAL A 110 -7.41 -14.69 -2.53
N ARG A 111 -8.61 -14.10 -2.48
CA ARG A 111 -9.24 -13.70 -1.22
C ARG A 111 -9.61 -14.94 -0.41
N ASP A 112 -9.36 -14.87 0.88
CA ASP A 112 -9.72 -15.88 1.87
C ASP A 112 -10.51 -15.21 3.01
N ILE A 113 -11.81 -15.02 2.76
CA ILE A 113 -12.69 -14.33 3.71
C ILE A 113 -12.91 -15.18 4.96
N ASP A 114 -12.93 -16.50 4.82
CA ASP A 114 -13.12 -17.40 5.95
C ASP A 114 -11.95 -17.31 6.94
N LYS A 115 -10.73 -17.13 6.44
CA LYS A 115 -9.56 -16.83 7.28
C LYS A 115 -9.72 -15.51 8.07
N ARG A 116 -10.29 -14.45 7.46
CA ARG A 116 -10.59 -13.19 8.18
C ARG A 116 -11.61 -13.40 9.29
N ILE A 117 -12.65 -14.17 9.00
CA ILE A 117 -13.71 -14.49 9.96
C ILE A 117 -13.13 -15.32 11.10
N ALA A 118 -12.33 -16.34 10.81
CA ALA A 118 -11.67 -17.15 11.85
C ALA A 118 -10.81 -16.28 12.79
N ALA A 119 -10.14 -15.26 12.26
CA ALA A 119 -9.34 -14.31 13.04
C ALA A 119 -10.17 -13.41 13.97
N THR A 120 -11.50 -13.33 13.85
CA THR A 120 -12.34 -12.61 14.83
C THR A 120 -12.56 -13.39 16.12
N GLY A 121 -12.15 -14.67 16.18
CA GLY A 121 -12.05 -15.46 17.40
C GLY A 121 -13.37 -15.69 18.16
N THR A 122 -14.52 -15.57 17.50
CA THR A 122 -15.83 -15.47 18.15
C THR A 122 -16.77 -16.60 17.71
N GLN A 123 -17.52 -17.18 18.67
CA GLN A 123 -18.60 -18.11 18.39
C GLN A 123 -19.85 -17.31 17.99
N TRP A 124 -20.10 -17.22 16.69
CA TRP A 124 -21.29 -16.59 16.13
C TRP A 124 -22.33 -17.63 15.75
N SER A 125 -23.60 -17.23 15.69
CA SER A 125 -24.61 -18.05 15.02
C SER A 125 -24.31 -18.18 13.52
N GLU A 126 -24.83 -19.22 12.87
CA GLU A 126 -24.70 -19.40 11.41
C GLU A 126 -25.17 -18.18 10.62
N GLU A 127 -26.27 -17.56 11.05
CA GLU A 127 -26.79 -16.33 10.43
C GLU A 127 -25.80 -15.17 10.55
N SER A 128 -25.23 -14.96 11.74
CA SER A 128 -24.23 -13.92 11.95
C SER A 128 -22.96 -14.18 11.15
N MET A 129 -22.52 -15.44 11.03
CA MET A 129 -21.39 -15.83 10.18
C MET A 129 -21.64 -15.52 8.71
N MET A 130 -22.84 -15.80 8.20
CA MET A 130 -23.23 -15.50 6.83
C MET A 130 -23.25 -13.98 6.57
N ASN A 131 -23.79 -13.20 7.50
CA ASN A 131 -23.80 -11.74 7.40
C ASN A 131 -22.36 -11.19 7.42
N LEU A 132 -21.52 -11.65 8.34
CA LEU A 132 -20.12 -11.23 8.44
C LEU A 132 -19.32 -11.58 7.18
N ARG A 133 -19.51 -12.78 6.63
CA ARG A 133 -18.91 -13.20 5.35
C ARG A 133 -19.31 -12.27 4.22
N ARG A 134 -20.59 -11.93 4.12
CA ARG A 134 -21.12 -11.02 3.11
C ARG A 134 -20.52 -9.62 3.27
N ASP A 135 -20.37 -9.14 4.50
CA ASP A 135 -19.85 -7.80 4.79
C ASP A 135 -18.36 -7.70 4.46
N PHE A 136 -17.54 -8.66 4.92
CA PHE A 136 -16.12 -8.73 4.56
C PHE A 136 -15.90 -8.94 3.06
N ALA A 137 -16.74 -9.73 2.38
CA ALA A 137 -16.64 -9.90 0.93
C ALA A 137 -16.83 -8.59 0.14
N ARG A 138 -17.57 -7.61 0.70
CA ARG A 138 -17.72 -6.27 0.13
C ARG A 138 -16.61 -5.31 0.55
N ALA A 139 -16.20 -5.34 1.82
CA ALA A 139 -15.18 -4.44 2.36
C ALA A 139 -13.76 -4.78 1.88
N ILE A 140 -13.48 -6.06 1.58
CA ILE A 140 -12.13 -6.51 1.24
C ILE A 140 -11.93 -6.59 -0.28
N LYS A 141 -10.98 -5.81 -0.78
CA LYS A 141 -10.55 -5.84 -2.20
C LYS A 141 -9.11 -6.26 -2.30
N LEU A 142 -8.83 -7.27 -3.12
CA LEU A 142 -7.49 -7.81 -3.33
C LEU A 142 -6.86 -7.25 -4.59
N TYR A 143 -5.56 -6.98 -4.52
CA TYR A 143 -4.71 -6.46 -5.57
C TYR A 143 -3.45 -7.32 -5.65
N PRO A 144 -3.33 -8.23 -6.63
CA PRO A 144 -2.08 -8.93 -6.87
C PRO A 144 -0.96 -7.94 -7.18
N LEU A 145 0.21 -8.19 -6.59
CA LEU A 145 1.44 -7.42 -6.83
C LEU A 145 2.44 -8.33 -7.54
N ASN A 146 2.76 -7.95 -8.78
CA ASN A 146 3.77 -8.61 -9.59
C ASN A 146 4.87 -7.58 -9.84
N ASN A 147 5.97 -7.73 -9.13
CA ASN A 147 7.12 -6.84 -9.18
C ASN A 147 8.25 -7.50 -10.01
N ILE A 148 9.30 -6.74 -10.33
CA ILE A 148 10.41 -7.21 -11.18
C ILE A 148 11.04 -8.50 -10.65
N ASN A 149 11.26 -8.58 -9.34
CA ASN A 149 11.94 -9.70 -8.69
C ASN A 149 11.28 -10.11 -7.36
N ALA A 150 9.99 -9.80 -7.23
CA ALA A 150 9.19 -10.15 -6.07
C ALA A 150 7.73 -10.38 -6.50
N ARG A 151 6.99 -11.10 -5.67
CA ARG A 151 5.55 -11.29 -5.85
C ARG A 151 4.84 -11.10 -4.52
N GLY A 152 3.57 -10.76 -4.57
CA GLY A 152 2.83 -10.55 -3.35
C GLY A 152 1.41 -10.08 -3.59
N TYR A 153 0.86 -9.45 -2.57
CA TYR A 153 -0.49 -8.94 -2.59
C TYR A 153 -0.57 -7.63 -1.83
N ALA A 154 -1.55 -6.82 -2.19
CA ALA A 154 -2.13 -5.82 -1.33
C ALA A 154 -3.63 -6.09 -1.21
N TYR A 155 -4.24 -5.75 -0.09
CA TYR A 155 -5.68 -5.68 0.00
C TYR A 155 -6.10 -4.42 0.74
N THR A 156 -7.26 -3.90 0.39
CA THR A 156 -7.92 -2.86 1.19
C THR A 156 -9.00 -3.51 2.03
N GLU A 157 -9.21 -2.99 3.24
CA GLU A 157 -10.33 -3.30 4.11
C GLU A 157 -10.99 -1.96 4.49
N ASP A 158 -12.27 -1.82 4.13
CA ASP A 158 -13.10 -0.69 4.54
C ASP A 158 -13.69 -0.95 5.93
N ASP A 159 -13.67 0.06 6.80
CA ASP A 159 -14.34 -0.05 8.10
C ASP A 159 -15.83 -0.36 7.90
N LEU A 160 -16.32 -1.40 8.59
CA LEU A 160 -17.70 -1.86 8.49
C LEU A 160 -18.63 -1.23 9.53
N ASN A 161 -18.06 -0.72 10.62
CA ASN A 161 -18.78 -0.20 11.77
C ASN A 161 -18.07 1.06 12.31
N GLY A 162 -18.69 1.69 13.31
CA GLY A 162 -18.26 2.97 13.85
C GLY A 162 -19.04 4.15 13.26
N ASP A 163 -18.59 5.36 13.59
CA ASP A 163 -19.17 6.60 13.08
C ASP A 163 -18.92 6.74 11.58
N GLU A 164 -19.96 7.04 10.81
CA GLU A 164 -19.95 7.04 9.34
C GLU A 164 -18.90 8.02 8.79
N GLU A 165 -18.73 9.19 9.43
CA GLU A 165 -17.75 10.23 9.10
C GLU A 165 -16.31 9.78 9.45
N GLY A 166 -16.17 8.91 10.46
CA GLY A 166 -14.87 8.42 10.93
C GLY A 166 -14.35 7.19 10.19
N ARG A 167 -15.17 6.54 9.36
CA ARG A 167 -14.78 5.28 8.70
C ARG A 167 -13.71 5.49 7.63
N GLN A 168 -12.74 4.59 7.62
CA GLN A 168 -11.57 4.66 6.77
C GLN A 168 -11.40 3.42 5.90
N ARG A 169 -10.67 3.59 4.81
CA ARG A 169 -10.09 2.47 4.05
C ARG A 169 -8.66 2.25 4.54
N THR A 170 -8.32 1.03 4.93
CA THR A 170 -6.93 0.65 5.24
C THR A 170 -6.40 -0.26 4.15
N LEU A 171 -5.19 0.02 3.64
CA LEU A 171 -4.46 -0.90 2.76
C LEU A 171 -3.41 -1.65 3.56
N TYR A 172 -3.35 -2.95 3.33
CA TYR A 172 -2.33 -3.87 3.82
C TYR A 172 -1.62 -4.47 2.61
N TYR A 173 -0.34 -4.82 2.75
CA TYR A 173 0.40 -5.50 1.69
C TYR A 173 1.53 -6.36 2.25
N CYS A 174 1.95 -7.31 1.43
CA CYS A 174 3.16 -8.09 1.60
C CYS A 174 3.76 -8.41 0.24
N LEU A 175 5.06 -8.12 0.08
CA LEU A 175 5.89 -8.56 -1.04
C LEU A 175 6.87 -9.61 -0.57
N ILE A 176 7.10 -10.63 -1.38
CA ILE A 176 7.90 -11.80 -1.04
C ILE A 176 8.98 -11.97 -2.11
N ARG A 177 10.24 -12.01 -1.66
CA ARG A 177 11.41 -12.40 -2.47
C ARG A 177 12.23 -13.39 -1.65
N ASN A 178 12.42 -14.59 -2.20
CA ASN A 178 13.12 -15.68 -1.52
C ASN A 178 12.55 -15.92 -0.09
N ALA A 179 13.39 -15.91 0.94
CA ALA A 179 13.00 -16.09 2.33
C ALA A 179 12.63 -14.79 3.07
N LYS A 180 12.45 -13.67 2.35
CA LYS A 180 12.17 -12.36 2.95
C LYS A 180 10.84 -11.79 2.49
N THR A 181 10.23 -11.06 3.42
CA THR A 181 8.93 -10.45 3.24
C THR A 181 9.01 -8.98 3.61
N LEU A 182 8.52 -8.12 2.72
CA LEU A 182 8.32 -6.70 2.98
C LEU A 182 6.82 -6.44 3.07
N CYS A 183 6.34 -6.19 4.28
CA CYS A 183 4.92 -6.00 4.56
C CYS A 183 4.66 -4.63 5.19
N GLY A 184 3.40 -4.21 5.17
CA GLY A 184 3.02 -3.00 5.85
C GLY A 184 1.57 -2.63 5.65
N ARG A 185 1.22 -1.47 6.19
CA ARG A 185 -0.13 -0.94 6.12
C ARG A 185 -0.16 0.58 6.17
N GLY A 186 -1.29 1.16 5.74
CA GLY A 186 -1.59 2.57 5.90
C GLY A 186 -3.05 2.89 5.63
N LYS A 187 -3.49 4.06 6.09
CA LYS A 187 -4.85 4.57 5.87
C LYS A 187 -4.91 5.26 4.51
N MET A 188 -5.81 4.82 3.65
CA MET A 188 -5.95 5.31 2.28
C MET A 188 -6.89 6.51 2.16
N GLY A 189 -7.60 6.88 3.22
CA GLY A 189 -8.54 8.00 3.24
C GLY A 189 -9.84 7.64 3.93
N TYR A 190 -10.71 8.63 4.11
CA TYR A 190 -12.06 8.43 4.65
C TYR A 190 -13.00 7.89 3.56
N LEU A 191 -13.96 7.06 3.96
CA LEU A 191 -14.92 6.49 3.01
C LEU A 191 -15.88 7.54 2.45
N GLU A 192 -16.24 8.56 3.24
CA GLU A 192 -17.13 9.66 2.83
C GLU A 192 -16.55 10.53 1.71
N GLU A 193 -15.22 10.69 1.66
CA GLU A 193 -14.53 11.42 0.58
C GLU A 193 -14.58 10.66 -0.75
N GLY A 194 -14.98 9.39 -0.72
CA GLY A 194 -15.10 8.50 -1.87
C GLY A 194 -13.81 8.42 -2.67
N LYS A 195 -13.92 8.45 -4.00
CA LYS A 195 -12.76 8.36 -4.89
C LYS A 195 -11.82 9.56 -4.81
N LYS A 196 -12.27 10.70 -4.27
CA LYS A 196 -11.46 11.93 -4.24
C LYS A 196 -10.41 11.88 -3.13
N GLY A 197 -10.73 11.26 -2.00
CA GLY A 197 -9.81 11.05 -0.87
C GLY A 197 -9.01 9.75 -0.96
N ASP A 198 -9.36 8.84 -1.87
CA ASP A 198 -8.77 7.50 -1.94
C ASP A 198 -7.34 7.49 -2.52
N LEU A 199 -6.36 7.23 -1.65
CA LEU A 199 -4.95 7.09 -1.97
C LEU A 199 -4.57 5.72 -2.55
N THR A 200 -5.49 4.75 -2.56
CA THR A 200 -5.22 3.37 -2.98
C THR A 200 -4.52 3.27 -4.33
N PRO A 201 -4.97 3.95 -5.42
CA PRO A 201 -4.32 3.81 -6.73
C PRO A 201 -2.86 4.26 -6.73
N TYR A 202 -2.55 5.33 -5.99
CA TYR A 202 -1.21 5.90 -5.91
C TYR A 202 -0.27 5.01 -5.11
N VAL A 203 -0.76 4.48 -3.98
CA VAL A 203 0.00 3.55 -3.15
C VAL A 203 0.26 2.24 -3.89
N LEU A 204 -0.72 1.73 -4.64
CA LEU A 204 -0.52 0.54 -5.49
C LEU A 204 0.54 0.77 -6.57
N GLU A 205 0.61 1.96 -7.18
CA GLU A 205 1.66 2.30 -8.15
C GLU A 205 3.05 2.29 -7.49
N MET A 206 3.17 2.91 -6.30
CA MET A 206 4.40 2.86 -5.51
C MET A 206 4.78 1.42 -5.16
N LEU A 207 3.84 0.61 -4.65
CA LEU A 207 4.10 -0.79 -4.28
C LEU A 207 4.58 -1.62 -5.47
N ARG A 208 3.98 -1.43 -6.66
CA ARG A 208 4.39 -2.10 -7.91
C ARG A 208 5.76 -1.65 -8.42
N SER A 209 6.24 -0.49 -7.98
CA SER A 209 7.58 0.00 -8.31
C SER A 209 8.69 -0.57 -7.44
N ILE A 210 8.34 -1.30 -6.37
CA ILE A 210 9.33 -1.87 -5.45
C ILE A 210 10.16 -2.92 -6.20
N GLU A 211 11.47 -2.79 -6.08
CA GLU A 211 12.48 -3.73 -6.55
C GLU A 211 13.38 -4.06 -5.38
N PHE A 212 13.57 -5.34 -5.08
CA PHE A 212 14.56 -5.73 -4.09
C PHE A 212 15.94 -5.65 -4.73
N LEU A 213 16.86 -4.94 -4.11
CA LEU A 213 18.23 -4.85 -4.56
C LEU A 213 19.03 -6.02 -3.99
N GLU A 214 20.23 -6.23 -4.52
CA GLU A 214 21.20 -7.06 -3.83
C GLU A 214 21.57 -6.42 -2.49
N ASP A 215 21.91 -7.26 -1.52
CA ASP A 215 22.45 -6.76 -0.26
C ASP A 215 23.77 -6.05 -0.55
N ALA A 216 23.91 -4.83 -0.07
CA ALA A 216 25.22 -4.21 -0.03
C ALA A 216 26.09 -5.04 0.93
N ASP A 217 27.32 -5.36 0.52
CA ASP A 217 28.31 -5.92 1.44
C ASP A 217 28.34 -5.05 2.71
N PRO A 218 28.41 -5.64 3.92
CA PRO A 218 28.52 -4.86 5.14
C PRO A 218 29.72 -3.94 5.00
N ILE A 219 29.47 -2.63 5.00
CA ILE A 219 30.55 -1.62 5.07
C ILE A 219 31.43 -2.04 6.26
N PRO A 220 32.72 -2.35 6.06
CA PRO A 220 33.60 -2.69 7.16
C PRO A 220 33.46 -1.59 8.19
N SER A 221 33.00 -1.95 9.40
CA SER A 221 32.98 -1.00 10.51
C SER A 221 34.39 -0.44 10.60
N ALA A 222 34.51 0.89 10.52
CA ALA A 222 35.78 1.57 10.70
C ALA A 222 36.49 0.96 11.93
N PRO A 223 37.80 0.68 11.85
CA PRO A 223 38.51 0.05 12.96
C PRO A 223 38.23 0.84 14.23
N ILE A 224 37.72 0.13 15.23
CA ILE A 224 37.67 0.63 16.60
C ILE A 224 39.13 0.85 16.96
N TYR A 225 39.55 2.13 17.04
CA TYR A 225 40.80 2.46 17.71
C TYR A 225 40.64 1.97 19.15
N SER A 226 41.31 0.86 19.46
CA SER A 226 41.59 0.48 20.83
C SER A 226 42.65 1.46 21.33
N ASP A 227 42.22 2.44 22.12
CA ASP A 227 43.15 3.16 22.97
C ASP A 227 43.68 2.17 24.02
N GLU A 228 45.01 2.17 24.16
CA GLU A 228 45.83 1.35 25.06
C GLU A 228 45.45 1.47 26.54
#